data_AF-A0AA88Y808-F1
#
_entry.id   AF-A0AA88Y808-F1
#
_cell.length_a   1.000
_cell.length_b   1.000
_cell.length_c   1.000
_cell.angle_alpha   90.00
_cell.angle_beta   90.00
_cell.angle_gamma   90.00
#
_symmetry.space_group_name_H-M   'P 1'
#
loop_
_entity.id
_entity.type
_entity.pdbx_description
1 polymer ?
#
loop_
_entity_poly.entity_id
_entity_poly.type
_entity_poly.pdbx_seq_one_letter_code
_entity_poly.pdbx_strand_id
1 'polypeptide(L)'
;MKPLAIALLTLGVSITGLQYSGFLVNHVDIAPPYAGILFGISNSMGSITGFVSPAVVGIITKEDQSRTQWQIVFYLAAGIYIFGALFYLIFGSGELQDWARVEKLGEEEEIQVLNDIEMKDYDEKERKEQEKNELQNLC
;
A
#
# COMPACT_ATOMS: atom_id res chain seq x y z
N MET A 1 -37.40 -14.63 -10.35
CA MET A 1 -35.96 -14.92 -10.59
C MET A 1 -35.11 -13.68 -10.86
N LYS A 2 -35.61 -12.61 -11.50
CA LYS A 2 -34.82 -11.38 -11.78
C LYS A 2 -34.33 -10.59 -10.54
N PRO A 3 -35.13 -10.34 -9.47
CA PRO A 3 -34.67 -9.53 -8.35
C PRO A 3 -33.61 -10.22 -7.50
N LEU A 4 -33.67 -11.56 -7.39
CA LEU A 4 -32.67 -12.34 -6.65
C LEU A 4 -31.28 -12.23 -7.29
N ALA A 5 -31.18 -12.34 -8.62
CA ALA A 5 -29.91 -12.18 -9.33
C ALA A 5 -29.32 -10.78 -9.14
N ILE A 6 -30.16 -9.74 -9.22
CA ILE A 6 -29.73 -8.36 -9.00
C ILE A 6 -29.25 -8.18 -7.56
N ALA A 7 -30.01 -8.66 -6.57
CA ALA A 7 -29.64 -8.56 -5.16
C ALA A 7 -28.29 -9.26 -4.87
N LEU A 8 -28.07 -10.45 -5.43
CA LEU A 8 -26.81 -11.19 -5.27
C LEU A 8 -25.63 -10.46 -5.92
N LEU A 9 -25.82 -9.88 -7.12
CA LEU A 9 -24.78 -9.08 -7.77
C LEU A 9 -24.47 -7.81 -6.98
N THR A 10 -25.49 -7.11 -6.48
CA THR A 10 -25.31 -5.91 -5.65
C THR A 10 -24.56 -6.25 -4.37
N LEU A 11 -24.93 -7.33 -3.67
CA LEU A 11 -24.20 -7.78 -2.48
C LEU A 11 -22.76 -8.15 -2.80
N GLY A 12 -22.52 -8.85 -3.91
CA GLY A 12 -21.17 -9.19 -4.36
C GLY A 12 -20.30 -7.95 -4.59
N VAL A 13 -20.83 -6.94 -5.28
CA VAL A 13 -20.13 -5.66 -5.49
C VAL A 13 -19.93 -4.90 -4.18
N SER A 14 -20.87 -4.94 -3.24
CA SER A 14 -20.66 -4.32 -1.92
C SER A 14 -19.52 -4.97 -1.14
N ILE A 15 -19.34 -6.29 -1.25
CA ILE A 15 -18.26 -7.03 -0.58
C ILE A 15 -16.89 -6.63 -1.13
N THR A 16 -16.77 -6.22 -2.40
CA THR A 16 -15.49 -5.75 -2.94
C THR A 16 -14.99 -4.48 -2.24
N GLY A 17 -15.90 -3.64 -1.74
CA GLY A 17 -15.56 -2.49 -0.91
C GLY A 17 -14.89 -2.88 0.41
N LEU A 18 -15.37 -3.95 1.06
CA LEU A 18 -14.75 -4.51 2.27
C LEU A 18 -13.39 -5.15 1.99
N GLN A 19 -13.25 -5.79 0.83
CA GLN A 19 -11.96 -6.35 0.39
C GLN A 19 -10.94 -5.24 0.13
N TYR A 20 -11.36 -4.11 -0.45
CA TYR A 20 -10.47 -3.00 -0.78
C TYR A 20 -9.93 -2.29 0.46
N SER A 21 -10.74 -2.13 1.52
CA SER A 21 -10.29 -1.51 2.77
C SER A 21 -9.19 -2.31 3.45
N GLY A 22 -9.30 -3.64 3.48
CA GLY A 22 -8.23 -4.50 4.01
C GLY A 22 -6.96 -4.46 3.16
N PHE A 23 -7.11 -4.53 1.83
CA PHE A 23 -5.98 -4.51 0.90
C PHE A 23 -5.13 -3.25 1.00
N LEU A 24 -5.76 -2.07 1.11
CA LEU A 24 -5.04 -0.79 1.18
C LEU A 24 -4.16 -0.67 2.42
N VAL A 25 -4.70 -1.03 3.59
CA VAL A 25 -3.98 -0.88 4.87
C VAL A 25 -2.85 -1.90 4.96
N ASN A 26 -3.04 -3.10 4.44
CA ASN A 26 -2.05 -4.17 4.45
C ASN A 26 -0.70 -3.78 3.81
N HIS A 27 -0.69 -2.90 2.79
CA HIS A 27 0.57 -2.45 2.17
C HIS A 27 1.40 -1.57 3.12
N VAL A 28 0.70 -0.75 3.91
CA VAL A 28 1.31 0.14 4.90
C VAL A 28 1.77 -0.68 6.10
N ASP A 29 0.97 -1.66 6.54
CA ASP A 29 1.32 -2.52 7.69
C ASP A 29 2.56 -3.39 7.42
N ILE A 30 2.68 -3.95 6.22
CA ILE A 30 3.81 -4.80 5.80
C ILE A 30 5.09 -4.00 5.61
N ALA A 31 5.01 -2.82 4.98
CA ALA A 31 6.19 -2.04 4.59
C ALA A 31 5.86 -0.54 4.42
N PRO A 32 5.78 0.24 5.51
CA PRO A 32 5.42 1.67 5.46
C PRO A 32 6.26 2.52 4.48
N PRO A 33 7.61 2.37 4.40
CA PRO A 33 8.44 3.17 3.50
C PRO A 33 8.25 2.81 2.02
N TYR A 34 7.88 1.55 1.74
CA TYR A 34 7.78 0.99 0.39
C TYR A 34 6.33 0.79 -0.07
N ALA A 35 5.36 1.19 0.75
CA ALA A 35 3.93 0.96 0.52
C ALA A 35 3.46 1.49 -0.85
N GLY A 36 3.96 2.65 -1.27
CA GLY A 36 3.63 3.23 -2.59
C GLY A 36 4.11 2.39 -3.77
N ILE A 37 5.30 1.80 -3.68
CA ILE A 37 5.87 0.94 -4.72
C ILE A 37 5.08 -0.36 -4.79
N LEU A 38 4.83 -1.00 -3.64
CA LEU A 38 4.03 -2.22 -3.56
C LEU A 38 2.62 -1.99 -4.12
N PHE A 39 1.98 -0.88 -3.75
CA PHE A 39 0.67 -0.51 -4.27
C PHE A 39 0.69 -0.30 -5.79
N GLY A 40 1.73 0.36 -6.31
CA GLY A 40 1.93 0.56 -7.75
C GLY A 40 2.07 -0.75 -8.53
N ILE A 41 2.82 -1.72 -8.00
CA ILE A 41 2.96 -3.05 -8.59
C ILE A 41 1.61 -3.77 -8.61
N SER A 42 0.91 -3.78 -7.47
CA SER A 42 -0.41 -4.40 -7.35
C SER A 42 -1.43 -3.79 -8.32
N ASN A 43 -1.46 -2.46 -8.45
CA ASN A 43 -2.36 -1.78 -9.39
C ASN A 43 -2.00 -2.05 -10.86
N SER A 44 -0.71 -2.22 -11.17
CA SER A 44 -0.26 -2.60 -12.52
C SER A 44 -0.73 -4.00 -12.89
N MET A 45 -0.61 -4.97 -11.98
CA MET A 45 -1.16 -6.32 -12.18
C MET A 45 -2.68 -6.31 -12.35
N GLY A 46 -3.38 -5.49 -11.56
CA GLY A 46 -4.82 -5.27 -11.69
C GLY A 46 -5.19 -4.71 -13.07
N SER A 47 -4.44 -3.74 -13.55
CA SER A 47 -4.66 -3.11 -14.87
C SER A 47 -4.45 -4.08 -16.02
N ILE A 48 -3.40 -4.92 -15.97
CA ILE A 48 -3.17 -5.99 -16.96
C ILE A 48 -4.34 -6.97 -16.97
N THR A 49 -4.80 -7.40 -15.79
CA THR A 49 -5.94 -8.31 -15.66
C THR A 49 -7.21 -7.68 -16.23
N GLY A 50 -7.44 -6.40 -15.97
CA GLY A 50 -8.56 -5.63 -16.52
C GLY A 50 -8.53 -5.52 -18.05
N PHE A 51 -7.34 -5.44 -18.64
CA PHE A 51 -7.17 -5.44 -20.09
C PHE A 51 -7.43 -6.83 -20.72
N VAL A 52 -6.96 -7.91 -20.08
CA VAL A 52 -7.10 -9.28 -20.58
C VAL A 52 -8.53 -9.82 -20.43
N SER A 53 -9.25 -9.40 -19.38
CA SER A 53 -10.57 -9.93 -19.04
C SER A 53 -11.61 -9.85 -20.18
N PRO A 54 -11.83 -8.70 -20.85
CA PRO A 54 -12.76 -8.61 -21.98
C PRO A 54 -12.40 -9.51 -23.16
N ALA A 55 -11.10 -9.72 -23.43
CA ALA A 55 -10.66 -10.60 -24.51
C ALA A 55 -11.03 -12.06 -24.21
N VAL A 56 -10.84 -12.51 -22.97
CA VAL A 56 -11.23 -13.86 -22.52
C VAL A 56 -12.75 -14.05 -22.59
N VAL A 57 -13.53 -13.09 -22.08
CA VAL A 57 -15.00 -13.14 -22.14
C VAL A 57 -15.49 -13.13 -23.59
N GLY A 58 -14.86 -12.35 -24.46
CA GLY A 58 -15.19 -12.30 -25.89
C GLY A 58 -14.95 -13.63 -26.61
N ILE A 59 -13.91 -14.38 -26.23
CA ILE A 59 -13.66 -15.73 -26.76
C ILE A 59 -14.73 -16.71 -26.26
N ILE A 60 -15.06 -16.67 -24.97
CA ILE A 60 -16.05 -17.58 -24.37
C ILE A 60 -17.45 -17.35 -24.93
N THR A 61 -17.78 -16.10 -25.31
CA THR A 61 -19.11 -15.70 -25.78
C THR A 61 -19.25 -15.58 -27.30
N LYS A 62 -18.25 -16.06 -28.05
CA LYS A 62 -18.10 -15.84 -29.50
C LYS A 62 -19.15 -16.56 -30.35
N GLU A 63 -19.57 -17.76 -29.95
CA GLU A 63 -20.44 -18.61 -30.77
C GLU A 63 -21.93 -18.41 -30.48
N ASP A 64 -22.33 -18.14 -29.22
CA ASP A 64 -23.73 -17.99 -28.85
C ASP A 64 -23.89 -17.18 -27.55
N GLN A 65 -24.57 -16.03 -27.58
CA GLN A 65 -24.87 -15.21 -26.38
C GLN A 65 -25.95 -15.86 -25.46
N SER A 66 -25.86 -17.18 -25.30
CA SER A 66 -26.74 -18.01 -24.49
C SER A 66 -26.42 -17.90 -23.01
N ARG A 67 -27.43 -18.16 -22.18
CA ARG A 67 -27.31 -18.16 -20.71
C ARG A 67 -26.21 -19.09 -20.21
N THR A 68 -26.01 -20.23 -20.88
CA THR A 68 -25.01 -21.24 -20.50
C THR A 68 -23.58 -20.70 -20.61
N GLN A 69 -23.26 -19.94 -21.67
CA GLN A 69 -21.91 -19.36 -21.83
C GLN A 69 -21.62 -18.31 -20.76
N TRP A 70 -22.61 -17.47 -20.43
CA TRP A 70 -22.47 -16.52 -19.33
C TRP A 70 -22.34 -17.19 -17.95
N GLN A 71 -23.01 -18.32 -17.71
CA GLN A 71 -22.80 -19.11 -16.51
C GLN A 71 -21.35 -19.61 -16.39
N ILE A 72 -20.74 -20.06 -17.50
CA ILE A 72 -19.32 -20.46 -17.52
C ILE A 72 -18.41 -19.30 -17.15
N VAL A 73 -18.67 -18.09 -17.68
CA VAL A 73 -17.92 -16.88 -17.31
C VAL A 73 -18.02 -16.59 -15.82
N PHE A 74 -19.22 -16.67 -15.24
CA PHE A 74 -19.41 -16.46 -13.80
C PHE A 74 -18.74 -17.54 -12.94
N TYR A 75 -18.78 -18.81 -13.35
CA TYR A 75 -18.08 -19.89 -12.64
C TYR A 75 -16.56 -19.73 -12.72
N LEU A 76 -16.02 -19.32 -13.87
CA LEU A 76 -14.60 -19.02 -14.04
C LEU A 76 -14.17 -17.88 -13.12
N ALA A 77 -14.92 -16.77 -13.11
CA ALA A 77 -14.66 -15.64 -12.22
C ALA A 77 -14.71 -16.05 -10.74
N ALA A 78 -15.74 -16.80 -10.33
CA ALA A 78 -15.86 -17.31 -8.98
C ALA A 78 -14.67 -18.21 -8.59
N GLY A 79 -14.21 -19.08 -9.48
CA GLY A 79 -13.02 -19.91 -9.26
C GLY A 79 -11.74 -19.09 -9.03
N ILE A 80 -11.53 -18.05 -9.83
CA ILE A 80 -10.38 -17.13 -9.67
C ILE A 80 -10.45 -16.40 -8.32
N TYR A 81 -11.63 -15.90 -7.94
CA TYR A 81 -11.81 -15.23 -6.65
C TYR A 81 -11.56 -16.17 -5.46
N ILE A 82 -12.09 -17.39 -5.49
CA ILE A 82 -11.88 -18.38 -4.43
C ILE A 82 -10.41 -18.76 -4.34
N PHE A 83 -9.75 -19.00 -5.47
CA PHE A 83 -8.32 -19.30 -5.49
C PHE A 83 -7.49 -18.15 -4.90
N GLY A 84 -7.76 -16.91 -5.34
CA GLY A 84 -7.08 -15.72 -4.81
C GLY A 84 -7.31 -15.52 -3.31
N ALA A 85 -8.55 -15.75 -2.85
CA ALA A 85 -8.88 -15.67 -1.43
C ALA A 85 -8.14 -16.73 -0.61
N LEU A 86 -8.11 -17.99 -1.07
CA LEU A 86 -7.39 -19.07 -0.40
C LEU A 86 -5.88 -18.80 -0.38
N PHE A 87 -5.32 -18.34 -1.50
CA PHE A 87 -3.91 -17.98 -1.58
C PHE A 87 -3.58 -16.87 -0.58
N TYR A 88 -4.39 -15.82 -0.52
CA TYR A 88 -4.20 -14.73 0.44
C TYR A 88 -4.37 -15.20 1.89
N LEU A 89 -5.32 -16.10 2.17
CA LEU A 89 -5.52 -16.64 3.52
C LEU A 89 -4.34 -17.50 4.00
N ILE A 90 -3.65 -18.18 3.09
CA ILE A 90 -2.52 -19.06 3.44
C ILE A 90 -1.21 -18.27 3.52
N PHE A 91 -0.97 -17.35 2.59
CA PHE A 91 0.32 -16.66 2.41
C PHE A 91 0.33 -15.21 2.86
N GLY A 92 -0.83 -14.59 3.10
CA GLY A 92 -0.92 -13.22 3.56
C GLY A 92 -0.39 -13.06 4.98
N SER A 93 0.37 -11.99 5.21
CA SER A 93 0.80 -11.54 6.53
C SER A 93 0.47 -10.07 6.69
N GLY A 94 0.12 -9.65 7.90
CA GLY A 94 -0.10 -8.25 8.27
C GLY A 94 1.01 -7.68 9.18
N GLU A 95 2.12 -8.41 9.33
CA GLU A 95 3.25 -7.97 10.15
C GLU A 95 4.32 -7.25 9.32
N LEU A 96 4.98 -6.27 9.95
CA LEU A 96 6.11 -5.55 9.36
C LEU A 96 7.19 -6.54 8.92
N GLN A 97 7.53 -6.50 7.64
CA GLN A 97 8.53 -7.41 7.10
C GLN A 97 9.95 -6.94 7.45
N ASP A 98 10.85 -7.89 7.73
CA ASP A 98 12.21 -7.56 8.20
C ASP A 98 13.03 -6.76 7.17
N TRP A 99 12.82 -6.99 5.87
CA TRP A 99 13.47 -6.22 4.80
C TRP A 99 12.95 -4.78 4.70
N ALA A 100 11.75 -4.51 5.23
CA ALA A 100 11.14 -3.19 5.27
C ALA A 100 11.45 -2.45 6.58
N ARG A 101 12.14 -3.10 7.53
CA ARG A 101 12.63 -2.47 8.75
C ARG A 101 13.71 -1.47 8.35
N VAL A 102 13.33 -0.20 8.32
CA VAL A 102 14.32 0.88 8.29
C VAL A 102 15.00 0.82 9.63
N GLU A 103 16.20 0.26 9.65
CA GLU A 103 17.10 0.39 10.80
C GLU A 103 17.18 1.88 11.10
N LYS A 104 17.04 2.26 12.38
CA LYS A 104 16.92 3.65 12.87
C LYS A 104 18.09 4.60 12.51
N LEU A 105 18.95 4.19 11.59
CA LEU A 105 20.05 4.94 11.01
C LEU A 105 19.61 6.36 10.59
N GLY A 106 18.41 6.56 10.05
CA GLY A 106 17.94 7.89 9.63
C GLY A 106 17.52 8.83 10.77
N GLU A 107 16.71 8.36 11.72
CA GLU A 107 16.20 9.20 12.82
C GLU A 107 17.29 9.49 13.86
N GLU A 108 18.13 8.52 14.18
CA GLU A 108 19.23 8.71 15.14
C GLU A 108 20.31 9.64 14.56
N GLU A 109 20.65 9.51 13.26
CA GLU A 109 21.54 10.47 12.60
C GLU A 109 20.91 11.86 12.50
N GLU A 110 19.62 11.99 12.16
CA GLU A 110 18.96 13.29 12.07
C GLU A 110 18.89 13.99 13.44
N ILE A 111 18.55 13.26 14.51
CA ILE A 111 18.57 13.77 15.88
C ILE A 111 20.00 14.13 16.30
N GLN A 112 21.01 13.33 15.93
CA GLN A 112 22.40 13.63 16.25
C GLN A 112 22.90 14.88 15.52
N VAL A 113 22.56 15.05 14.23
CA VAL A 113 22.90 16.25 13.45
C VAL A 113 22.22 17.50 14.03
N LEU A 114 20.95 17.40 14.43
CA LEU A 114 20.23 18.51 15.08
C LEU A 114 20.88 18.89 16.42
N ASN A 115 21.24 17.91 17.25
CA ASN A 115 21.95 18.14 18.51
C ASN A 115 23.35 18.78 18.27
N ASP A 116 24.07 18.34 17.25
CA ASP A 116 25.38 18.89 16.89
C ASP A 116 25.30 20.35 16.40
N ILE A 117 24.25 20.70 15.67
CA ILE A 117 23.97 22.08 15.26
C ILE A 117 23.63 22.94 16.49
N GLU A 118 22.77 22.43 17.37
CA GLU A 118 22.36 23.14 18.58
C GLU A 118 23.55 23.41 19.51
N MET A 119 24.48 22.46 19.65
CA MET A 119 25.73 22.70 20.40
C MET A 119 26.62 23.75 19.73
N LYS A 120 26.81 23.72 18.42
CA LYS A 120 27.63 24.73 17.73
C LYS A 120 27.08 26.14 17.93
N ASP A 121 25.76 26.29 17.88
CA ASP A 121 25.09 27.57 18.12
C ASP A 121 25.27 28.04 19.57
N TYR A 122 25.26 27.12 20.54
CA TYR A 122 25.55 27.43 21.95
C TYR A 122 27.00 27.88 22.14
N ASP A 123 27.97 27.12 21.61
CA ASP A 123 29.40 27.45 21.69
C ASP A 123 29.73 28.79 21.03
N GLU A 124 29.06 29.12 19.91
CA GLU A 124 29.25 30.39 19.22
C GLU A 124 28.67 31.56 20.04
N LYS A 125 27.54 31.38 20.71
CA LYS A 125 26.97 32.37 21.63
C LYS A 125 27.87 32.61 22.84
N GLU A 126 28.35 31.54 23.46
CA GLU A 126 29.32 31.62 24.57
C GLU A 126 30.59 32.38 24.17
N ARG A 127 31.16 32.09 22.99
CA ARG A 127 32.35 32.79 22.49
C ARG A 127 32.12 34.28 22.32
N LYS A 128 30.99 34.67 21.72
CA LYS A 128 30.61 36.08 21.54
C LYS A 128 30.38 36.78 22.87
N GLU A 129 29.85 36.09 23.86
CA GLU A 129 29.62 36.62 25.20
C GLU A 129 30.94 36.79 25.97
N GLN A 130 31.87 35.85 25.86
CA GLN A 130 33.23 35.96 26.40
C GLN A 130 33.99 37.14 25.76
N GLU A 131 33.99 37.27 24.43
CA GLU A 131 34.61 38.40 23.73
C GLU A 131 34.03 39.75 24.17
N LYS A 132 32.70 39.83 24.34
CA LYS A 132 32.04 41.04 24.82
C LYS A 132 32.46 41.40 26.26
N ASN A 133 32.58 40.41 27.13
CA ASN A 133 33.02 40.60 28.51
C ASN A 133 34.49 41.04 28.59
N GLU A 134 35.37 40.48 27.74
CA GLU A 134 36.75 40.93 27.63
C GLU A 134 36.85 42.38 27.15
N LEU A 135 36.10 42.75 26.11
CA LEU A 135 36.03 44.13 25.59
C LEU A 135 35.49 45.12 26.63
N GLN A 136 34.56 44.72 27.49
CA GLN A 136 34.07 45.55 28.60
C GLN A 136 35.10 45.75 29.72
N ASN A 137 36.02 44.81 29.92
CA ASN A 137 37.09 44.94 30.92
C ASN A 137 38.31 45.73 30.40
N LEU A 138 38.39 45.99 29.10
CA LEU A 138 39.44 46.77 28.43
C LEU A 138 39.10 48.27 28.27
N CYS A 139 37.84 48.68 28.46
CA CYS A 139 37.39 50.08 28.49
C CYS A 139 37.36 50.63 29.92
#